data_AF-A0A958E543-F1
#
_entry.id   AF-A0A958E543-F1
#
_cell.length_a   1.000
_cell.length_b   1.000
_cell.length_c   1.000
_cell.angle_alpha   90.00
_cell.angle_beta   90.00
_cell.angle_gamma   90.00
#
_symmetry.space_group_name_H-M   'P 1'
#
loop_
_entity.id
_entity.type
_entity.pdbx_description
1 polymer ?
#
loop_
_entity_poly.entity_id
_entity_poly.type
_entity_poly.pdbx_seq_one_letter_code
_entity_poly.pdbx_strand_id
1 'polypeptide(L)'
;MLKGKKKVKIRRWRKEDIPAIIDCHEIAYGDYPDDVEYDQRLHEHMLEAFPEGQIMAEIGGKIVGYATSIIVQLDDETQYYTYNEITGSGTFSTHDPSGDTLYGADIAVHPDYRGHGIAGKLYVYRRKLMKRYNLRRMVAYGRLPGYQHYAGKITADEYVNRVQSGELKDPALTAHLKAGYSVKRVLYKFFRDDFSMNYCTLLEMPNPDFSATKRRIAASPIQRPVRKFRVCVAQYHLRRIDTWEEFENTIEFFVDTASTYHCHFLVMPELFTAQLFSTFPRDWDDRRSVEELANMADRYQEVFRQKAMQHGMYIIGGSHPIRRNGKIYNVAHLFSPAGNIYTQDKLHITPFERRVWGIEPGEGLRVFDTPLGRIAIQVCYDIEFPEVTRLLTLAGSEVIFVPFSTDEKKSYFRVRYAAHARAVENYLYVILAGNVGNLPTVRSYLINYGQSAVLTPSDFSFPLHGIQGEAEPNVETVVISELDLSSLAQQRDTASVRPLYDRRLDLFELRAKQKIDVVRVE
;
A
#
# COMPACT_ATOMS: atom_id res chain seq x y z
N MET A 1 14.48 -55.23 2.90
CA MET A 1 15.42 -54.41 3.70
C MET A 1 15.92 -53.25 2.83
N LEU A 2 15.37 -52.04 2.98
CA LEU A 2 15.88 -50.85 2.29
C LEU A 2 17.17 -50.37 2.96
N LYS A 3 18.31 -50.70 2.34
CA LYS A 3 19.65 -50.23 2.72
C LYS A 3 19.74 -48.71 2.52
N GLY A 4 20.14 -48.00 3.58
CA GLY A 4 20.45 -46.56 3.59
C GLY A 4 19.24 -45.68 3.91
N LYS A 5 18.97 -45.41 5.20
CA LYS A 5 18.00 -44.35 5.60
C LYS A 5 18.51 -43.00 5.11
N LYS A 6 18.09 -42.58 3.91
CA LYS A 6 18.32 -41.21 3.41
C LYS A 6 17.76 -40.23 4.46
N LYS A 7 18.62 -39.37 5.00
CA LYS A 7 18.30 -38.47 6.11
C LYS A 7 17.36 -37.37 5.63
N VAL A 8 16.17 -37.24 6.24
CA VAL A 8 15.25 -36.12 5.97
C VAL A 8 15.91 -34.81 6.38
N LYS A 9 16.04 -33.89 5.42
CA LYS A 9 16.56 -32.53 5.61
C LYS A 9 15.38 -31.55 5.67
N ILE A 10 15.32 -30.74 6.73
CA ILE A 10 14.36 -29.62 6.82
C ILE A 10 15.12 -28.34 6.50
N ARG A 11 14.58 -27.54 5.59
CA ARG A 11 15.16 -26.23 5.22
C ARG A 11 14.08 -25.26 4.78
N ARG A 12 14.44 -23.98 4.69
CA ARG A 12 13.60 -22.95 4.09
C ARG A 12 13.46 -23.17 2.58
N TRP A 13 12.36 -22.67 2.03
CA TRP A 13 12.13 -22.60 0.59
C TRP A 13 13.16 -21.67 -0.06
N ARG A 14 13.38 -21.89 -1.34
CA ARG A 14 13.97 -20.96 -2.31
C ARG A 14 12.98 -20.76 -3.43
N LYS A 15 13.13 -19.70 -4.20
CA LYS A 15 12.24 -19.42 -5.33
C LYS A 15 12.21 -20.59 -6.31
N GLU A 16 13.36 -21.22 -6.56
CA GLU A 16 13.51 -22.40 -7.42
C GLU A 16 12.78 -23.66 -6.90
N ASP A 17 12.43 -23.72 -5.61
CA ASP A 17 11.74 -24.90 -5.03
C ASP A 17 10.23 -24.87 -5.26
N ILE A 18 9.66 -23.71 -5.61
CA ILE A 18 8.21 -23.47 -5.66
C ILE A 18 7.49 -24.49 -6.58
N PRO A 19 7.95 -24.79 -7.81
CA PRO A 19 7.28 -25.78 -8.65
C PRO A 19 7.17 -27.16 -7.98
N ALA A 20 8.25 -27.62 -7.34
CA ALA A 20 8.26 -28.92 -6.66
C ALA A 20 7.46 -28.93 -5.34
N ILE A 21 7.19 -27.76 -4.75
CA ILE A 21 6.28 -27.62 -3.61
C ILE A 21 4.83 -27.74 -4.08
N ILE A 22 4.48 -27.10 -5.19
CA ILE A 22 3.15 -27.21 -5.82
C ILE A 22 2.87 -28.66 -6.21
N ASP A 23 3.82 -29.34 -6.88
CA ASP A 23 3.71 -30.77 -7.19
C ASP A 23 3.45 -31.61 -5.92
N CYS A 24 4.14 -31.29 -4.82
CA CYS A 24 3.97 -32.00 -3.55
C CYS A 24 2.59 -31.71 -2.92
N HIS A 25 2.06 -30.49 -3.08
CA HIS A 25 0.72 -30.11 -2.63
C HIS A 25 -0.34 -30.92 -3.38
N GLU A 26 -0.31 -30.87 -4.73
CA GLU A 26 -1.25 -31.56 -5.60
C GLU A 26 -1.28 -33.06 -5.33
N ILE A 27 -0.12 -33.70 -5.15
CA ILE A 27 -0.05 -35.13 -4.81
C ILE A 27 -0.60 -35.42 -3.41
N ALA A 28 -0.33 -34.53 -2.43
CA ALA A 28 -0.76 -34.76 -1.05
C ALA A 28 -2.26 -34.49 -0.84
N TYR A 29 -2.84 -33.63 -1.66
CA TYR A 29 -4.21 -33.15 -1.61
C TYR A 29 -4.99 -33.40 -2.89
N GLY A 30 -4.63 -34.39 -3.71
CA GLY A 30 -5.30 -34.68 -5.00
C GLY A 30 -6.79 -35.03 -4.91
N ASP A 31 -7.32 -35.14 -3.69
CA ASP A 31 -8.73 -35.33 -3.37
C ASP A 31 -9.46 -33.99 -3.04
N TYR A 32 -8.76 -32.85 -3.07
CA TYR A 32 -9.32 -31.52 -2.82
C TYR A 32 -9.95 -30.97 -4.10
N PRO A 33 -11.03 -30.17 -4.03
CA PRO A 33 -11.67 -29.65 -5.23
C PRO A 33 -10.70 -28.77 -6.05
N ASP A 34 -10.80 -28.84 -7.37
CA ASP A 34 -9.95 -28.11 -8.35
C ASP A 34 -10.08 -26.56 -8.27
N ASP A 35 -10.90 -26.02 -7.38
CA ASP A 35 -11.23 -24.59 -7.29
C ASP A 35 -10.27 -23.77 -6.40
N VAL A 36 -9.24 -24.39 -5.82
CA VAL A 36 -8.20 -23.70 -5.04
C VAL A 36 -6.93 -23.57 -5.87
N GLU A 37 -6.72 -22.39 -6.46
CA GLU A 37 -5.53 -22.06 -7.26
C GLU A 37 -4.24 -22.06 -6.40
N TYR A 38 -3.53 -23.18 -6.36
CA TYR A 38 -2.16 -23.28 -5.87
C TYR A 38 -1.18 -22.86 -6.97
N ASP A 39 -1.19 -21.57 -7.33
CA ASP A 39 -0.34 -21.05 -8.41
C ASP A 39 1.07 -20.65 -7.92
N GLN A 40 2.01 -20.54 -8.86
CA GLN A 40 3.39 -20.15 -8.56
C GLN A 40 3.48 -18.76 -7.92
N ARG A 41 2.64 -17.81 -8.34
CA ARG A 41 2.70 -16.41 -7.91
C ARG A 41 2.30 -16.25 -6.43
N LEU A 42 1.29 -16.99 -5.99
CA LEU A 42 0.83 -17.04 -4.61
C LEU A 42 1.96 -17.50 -3.67
N HIS A 43 2.70 -18.54 -4.07
CA HIS A 43 3.83 -19.06 -3.30
C HIS A 43 5.04 -18.11 -3.30
N GLU A 44 5.25 -17.36 -4.38
CA GLU A 44 6.23 -16.27 -4.41
C GLU A 44 5.87 -15.20 -3.37
N HIS A 45 4.60 -14.77 -3.30
CA HIS A 45 4.15 -13.81 -2.28
C HIS A 45 4.29 -14.35 -0.84
N MET A 46 3.94 -15.62 -0.59
CA MET A 46 4.14 -16.23 0.73
C MET A 46 5.62 -16.22 1.15
N LEU A 47 6.50 -16.54 0.20
CA LEU A 47 7.95 -16.57 0.41
C LEU A 47 8.49 -15.17 0.68
N GLU A 48 8.00 -14.15 -0.03
CA GLU A 48 8.38 -12.75 0.16
C GLU A 48 7.86 -12.20 1.51
N ALA A 49 6.61 -12.52 1.87
CA ALA A 49 5.97 -12.02 3.08
C ALA A 49 6.63 -12.55 4.36
N PHE A 50 6.87 -13.86 4.46
CA PHE A 50 7.52 -14.45 5.64
C PHE A 50 8.44 -15.63 5.28
N PRO A 51 9.67 -15.38 4.79
CA PRO A 51 10.59 -16.43 4.34
C PRO A 51 10.89 -17.48 5.40
N GLU A 52 11.00 -17.07 6.67
CA GLU A 52 11.19 -17.95 7.82
C GLU A 52 10.09 -18.98 8.03
N GLY A 53 8.86 -18.61 7.68
CA GLY A 53 7.65 -19.40 7.85
C GLY A 53 7.47 -20.49 6.80
N GLN A 54 8.20 -20.40 5.69
CA GLN A 54 8.05 -21.31 4.57
C GLN A 54 9.15 -22.38 4.61
N ILE A 55 8.77 -23.60 4.97
CA ILE A 55 9.70 -24.73 5.15
C ILE A 55 9.32 -25.96 4.35
N MET A 56 10.35 -26.71 3.95
CA MET A 56 10.22 -27.93 3.18
C MET A 56 11.04 -29.06 3.78
N ALA A 57 10.61 -30.28 3.51
CA ALA A 57 11.28 -31.53 3.83
C ALA A 57 11.80 -32.18 2.54
N GLU A 58 13.08 -32.52 2.52
CA GLU A 58 13.75 -33.07 1.35
C GLU A 58 14.41 -34.42 1.70
N ILE A 59 14.26 -35.40 0.80
CA ILE A 59 14.93 -36.70 0.88
C ILE A 59 15.63 -36.98 -0.46
N GLY A 60 16.97 -36.91 -0.45
CA GLY A 60 17.77 -37.21 -1.63
C GLY A 60 17.46 -36.34 -2.84
N GLY A 61 17.28 -35.03 -2.64
CA GLY A 61 16.96 -34.07 -3.71
C GLY A 61 15.46 -33.89 -3.99
N LYS A 62 14.60 -34.83 -3.57
CA LYS A 62 13.15 -34.73 -3.78
C LYS A 62 12.47 -34.03 -2.61
N ILE A 63 11.63 -33.04 -2.89
CA ILE A 63 10.71 -32.43 -1.91
C ILE A 63 9.60 -33.44 -1.60
N VAL A 64 9.42 -33.75 -0.32
CA VAL A 64 8.50 -34.81 0.16
C VAL A 64 7.50 -34.29 1.20
N GLY A 65 7.52 -33.00 1.47
CA GLY A 65 6.57 -32.32 2.34
C GLY A 65 6.96 -30.87 2.56
N TYR A 66 6.01 -30.07 3.03
CA TYR A 66 6.23 -28.66 3.33
C TYR A 66 5.29 -28.20 4.46
N ALA A 67 5.58 -27.03 5.01
CA ALA A 67 4.66 -26.32 5.88
C ALA A 67 4.82 -24.81 5.68
N THR A 68 3.70 -24.10 5.61
CA THR A 68 3.64 -22.64 5.44
C THR A 68 3.08 -21.98 6.69
N SER A 69 3.72 -20.93 7.16
CA SER A 69 3.30 -20.22 8.37
C SER A 69 3.34 -18.73 8.15
N ILE A 70 2.58 -18.02 8.97
CA ILE A 70 2.49 -16.56 8.99
C ILE A 70 2.33 -16.12 10.44
N ILE A 71 2.95 -14.99 10.82
CA ILE A 71 2.67 -14.34 12.11
C ILE A 71 1.54 -13.36 11.90
N VAL A 72 0.55 -13.37 12.80
CA VAL A 72 -0.65 -12.53 12.78
C VAL A 72 -1.06 -12.14 14.19
N GLN A 73 -1.83 -11.06 14.33
CA GLN A 73 -2.55 -10.73 15.54
C GLN A 73 -3.97 -11.26 15.43
N LEU A 74 -4.38 -12.12 16.36
CA LEU A 74 -5.76 -12.62 16.45
C LEU A 74 -6.38 -12.10 17.74
N ASP A 75 -7.59 -11.55 17.63
CA ASP A 75 -8.41 -11.20 18.78
C ASP A 75 -8.87 -12.46 19.53
N ASP A 76 -8.84 -12.40 20.85
CA ASP A 76 -9.30 -13.48 21.72
C ASP A 76 -10.83 -13.48 21.89
N GLU A 77 -11.50 -12.35 21.64
CA GLU A 77 -12.95 -12.21 21.75
C GLU A 77 -13.69 -12.64 20.46
N THR A 78 -13.01 -12.54 19.32
CA THR A 78 -13.54 -12.99 18.03
C THR A 78 -13.71 -14.51 18.00
N GLN A 79 -14.87 -15.00 17.52
CA GLN A 79 -15.21 -16.42 17.54
C GLN A 79 -14.26 -17.29 16.68
N TYR A 80 -13.91 -16.81 15.49
CA TYR A 80 -12.92 -17.37 14.57
C TYR A 80 -12.68 -16.38 13.42
N TYR A 81 -11.56 -16.52 12.71
CA TYR A 81 -11.27 -15.79 11.47
C TYR A 81 -11.22 -16.79 10.31
N THR A 82 -11.74 -16.43 9.15
CA THR A 82 -11.65 -17.25 7.94
C THR A 82 -10.21 -17.37 7.45
N TYR A 83 -9.93 -18.41 6.65
CA TYR A 83 -8.62 -18.58 6.03
C TYR A 83 -8.20 -17.32 5.23
N ASN A 84 -9.14 -16.73 4.48
CA ASN A 84 -8.88 -15.55 3.66
C ASN A 84 -8.53 -14.32 4.50
N GLU A 85 -9.23 -14.09 5.62
CA GLU A 85 -8.93 -13.00 6.55
C GLU A 85 -7.57 -13.16 7.22
N ILE A 86 -7.20 -14.39 7.61
CA ILE A 86 -5.91 -14.62 8.28
C ILE A 86 -4.74 -14.52 7.30
N THR A 87 -4.91 -14.99 6.06
CA THR A 87 -3.81 -15.18 5.11
C THR A 87 -3.77 -14.17 3.97
N GLY A 88 -4.73 -13.25 3.86
CA GLY A 88 -4.85 -12.37 2.69
C GLY A 88 -5.11 -13.19 1.42
N SER A 89 -6.09 -14.10 1.50
CA SER A 89 -6.41 -15.06 0.42
C SER A 89 -5.19 -15.86 -0.06
N GLY A 90 -4.39 -16.37 0.87
CA GLY A 90 -3.21 -17.20 0.60
C GLY A 90 -1.94 -16.42 0.23
N THR A 91 -2.01 -15.12 -0.07
CA THR A 91 -0.81 -14.31 -0.44
C THR A 91 0.11 -14.00 0.74
N PHE A 92 -0.38 -14.14 1.96
CA PHE A 92 0.22 -13.71 3.23
C PHE A 92 0.42 -12.20 3.35
N SER A 93 -0.39 -11.37 2.64
CA SER A 93 -0.36 -9.90 2.76
C SER A 93 -0.64 -9.38 4.18
N THR A 94 -1.37 -10.18 4.95
CA THR A 94 -1.73 -9.97 6.37
C THR A 94 -0.60 -10.28 7.34
N HIS A 95 0.59 -10.66 6.85
CA HIS A 95 1.71 -10.98 7.74
C HIS A 95 2.05 -9.78 8.62
N ASP A 96 1.99 -10.02 9.93
CA ASP A 96 2.27 -9.06 10.96
C ASP A 96 3.33 -9.60 11.91
N PRO A 97 4.60 -9.19 11.74
CA PRO A 97 5.69 -9.54 12.66
C PRO A 97 5.47 -9.05 14.11
N SER A 98 4.58 -8.07 14.32
CA SER A 98 4.18 -7.58 15.65
C SER A 98 3.08 -8.41 16.31
N GLY A 99 2.39 -9.24 15.54
CA GLY A 99 1.36 -10.16 16.03
C GLY A 99 1.88 -11.17 17.03
N ASP A 100 1.03 -11.67 17.91
CA ASP A 100 1.41 -12.60 18.96
C ASP A 100 1.20 -14.08 18.62
N THR A 101 0.69 -14.39 17.43
CA THR A 101 0.25 -15.73 17.06
C THR A 101 0.95 -16.22 15.79
N LEU A 102 1.52 -17.43 15.83
CA LEU A 102 1.96 -18.12 14.63
C LEU A 102 0.76 -18.88 14.05
N TYR A 103 0.27 -18.47 12.89
CA TYR A 103 -0.74 -19.24 12.19
C TYR A 103 -0.10 -20.28 11.27
N GLY A 104 -0.49 -21.54 11.43
CA GLY A 104 -0.08 -22.65 10.58
C GLY A 104 -1.04 -22.79 9.40
N ALA A 105 -0.75 -22.09 8.30
CA ALA A 105 -1.64 -21.99 7.15
C ALA A 105 -1.81 -23.32 6.40
N ASP A 106 -0.72 -24.04 6.11
CA ASP A 106 -0.80 -25.35 5.47
C ASP A 106 0.37 -26.26 5.85
N ILE A 107 0.16 -27.58 5.85
CA ILE A 107 1.20 -28.59 6.07
C ILE A 107 0.85 -29.88 5.35
N ALA A 108 1.73 -30.32 4.46
CA ALA A 108 1.53 -31.53 3.68
C ALA A 108 2.77 -32.44 3.70
N VAL A 109 2.51 -33.73 3.54
CA VAL A 109 3.53 -34.77 3.34
C VAL A 109 3.07 -35.68 2.22
N HIS A 110 3.95 -35.88 1.25
CA HIS A 110 3.73 -36.77 0.12
C HIS A 110 3.29 -38.17 0.61
N PRO A 111 2.22 -38.79 0.05
CA PRO A 111 1.63 -40.05 0.52
C PRO A 111 2.65 -41.17 0.75
N ASP A 112 3.52 -41.44 -0.23
CA ASP A 112 4.59 -42.46 -0.15
C ASP A 112 5.60 -42.27 1.00
N TYR A 113 5.67 -41.06 1.55
CA TYR A 113 6.61 -40.68 2.61
C TYR A 113 5.93 -40.46 3.96
N ARG A 114 4.61 -40.67 4.05
CA ARG A 114 3.88 -40.67 5.32
C ARG A 114 4.41 -41.79 6.23
N GLY A 115 4.24 -41.64 7.55
CA GLY A 115 4.79 -42.58 8.55
C GLY A 115 6.30 -42.47 8.82
N HIS A 116 7.06 -41.70 8.04
CA HIS A 116 8.51 -41.52 8.21
C HIS A 116 8.89 -40.37 9.17
N GLY A 117 7.93 -39.85 9.94
CA GLY A 117 8.14 -38.77 10.93
C GLY A 117 8.37 -37.37 10.34
N ILE A 118 8.10 -37.16 9.05
CA ILE A 118 8.32 -35.88 8.34
C ILE A 118 7.48 -34.74 8.94
N ALA A 119 6.16 -34.94 9.07
CA ALA A 119 5.25 -33.97 9.67
C ALA A 119 5.72 -33.55 11.07
N GLY A 120 6.17 -34.52 11.89
CA GLY A 120 6.72 -34.25 13.21
C GLY A 120 7.92 -33.31 13.16
N LYS A 121 8.82 -33.46 12.19
CA LYS A 121 9.97 -32.56 12.00
C LYS A 121 9.56 -31.15 11.55
N LEU A 122 8.54 -31.04 10.70
CA LEU A 122 7.98 -29.74 10.27
C LEU A 122 7.36 -29.01 11.48
N TYR A 123 6.59 -29.71 12.32
CA TYR A 123 6.06 -29.14 13.57
C TYR A 123 7.15 -28.73 14.56
N VAL A 124 8.23 -29.51 14.69
CA VAL A 124 9.39 -29.12 15.51
C VAL A 124 9.95 -27.78 15.02
N TYR A 125 10.04 -27.56 13.72
CA TYR A 125 10.49 -26.28 13.18
C TYR A 125 9.51 -25.14 13.48
N ARG A 126 8.19 -25.33 13.26
CA ARG A 126 7.18 -24.32 13.62
C ARG A 126 7.24 -23.93 15.11
N ARG A 127 7.40 -24.91 16.00
CA ARG A 127 7.59 -24.63 17.44
C ARG A 127 8.87 -23.84 17.70
N LYS A 128 9.96 -24.12 16.97
CA LYS A 128 11.18 -23.30 17.06
C LYS A 128 10.93 -21.86 16.58
N LEU A 129 10.13 -21.64 15.53
CA LEU A 129 9.73 -20.29 15.12
C LEU A 129 8.93 -19.59 16.21
N MET A 130 7.88 -20.25 16.72
CA MET A 130 7.03 -19.71 17.79
C MET A 130 7.86 -19.26 19.00
N LYS A 131 8.82 -20.10 19.43
CA LYS A 131 9.75 -19.77 20.51
C LYS A 131 10.72 -18.66 20.14
N ARG A 132 11.32 -18.71 18.94
CA ARG A 132 12.28 -17.71 18.45
C ARG A 132 11.68 -16.31 18.42
N TYR A 133 10.44 -16.19 17.95
CA TYR A 133 9.72 -14.91 17.89
C TYR A 133 8.98 -14.57 19.19
N ASN A 134 9.12 -15.41 20.23
CA ASN A 134 8.45 -15.25 21.52
C ASN A 134 6.94 -15.01 21.38
N LEU A 135 6.29 -15.77 20.50
CA LEU A 135 4.86 -15.68 20.22
C LEU A 135 4.07 -16.36 21.34
N ARG A 136 2.86 -15.88 21.64
CA ARG A 136 1.98 -16.38 22.70
C ARG A 136 1.48 -17.79 22.40
N ARG A 137 1.14 -18.05 21.15
CA ARG A 137 0.52 -19.32 20.71
C ARG A 137 0.76 -19.60 19.23
N MET A 138 0.43 -20.82 18.84
CA MET A 138 0.27 -21.23 17.46
C MET A 138 -1.18 -21.66 17.22
N VAL A 139 -1.80 -21.18 16.15
CA VAL A 139 -3.19 -21.47 15.77
C VAL A 139 -3.22 -22.12 14.39
N ALA A 140 -4.16 -23.02 14.14
CA ALA A 140 -4.40 -23.61 12.82
C ALA A 140 -5.85 -24.10 12.69
N TYR A 141 -6.31 -24.30 11.46
CA TYR A 141 -7.52 -25.08 11.18
C TYR A 141 -7.14 -26.46 10.67
N GLY A 142 -7.71 -27.49 11.27
CA GLY A 142 -7.45 -28.90 10.94
C GLY A 142 -8.63 -29.51 10.19
N ARG A 143 -8.34 -30.19 9.08
CA ARG A 143 -9.32 -31.03 8.36
C ARG A 143 -9.70 -32.26 9.19
N LEU A 144 -10.84 -32.87 8.87
CA LEU A 144 -11.36 -34.10 9.47
C LEU A 144 -11.67 -35.17 8.39
N PRO A 145 -10.70 -35.55 7.54
CA PRO A 145 -10.95 -36.40 6.38
C PRO A 145 -11.49 -37.80 6.72
N GLY A 146 -11.37 -38.26 7.97
CA GLY A 146 -11.98 -39.51 8.42
C GLY A 146 -13.46 -39.39 8.75
N TYR A 147 -14.01 -38.18 8.91
CA TYR A 147 -15.36 -37.98 9.43
C TYR A 147 -16.46 -38.45 8.45
N GLN A 148 -16.22 -38.43 7.14
CA GLN A 148 -17.14 -38.98 6.14
C GLN A 148 -17.63 -40.41 6.46
N HIS A 149 -16.81 -41.26 7.10
CA HIS A 149 -17.18 -42.64 7.43
C HIS A 149 -18.11 -42.77 8.66
N TYR A 150 -18.25 -41.66 9.39
CA TYR A 150 -19.01 -41.54 10.64
C TYR A 150 -20.18 -40.56 10.53
N ALA A 151 -20.22 -39.75 9.46
CA ALA A 151 -21.34 -38.88 9.14
C ALA A 151 -22.66 -39.67 9.12
N GLY A 152 -23.68 -39.14 9.80
CA GLY A 152 -24.97 -39.81 9.99
C GLY A 152 -25.01 -40.87 11.10
N LYS A 153 -23.88 -41.23 11.72
CA LYS A 153 -23.81 -42.14 12.88
C LYS A 153 -23.54 -41.41 14.19
N ILE A 154 -22.62 -40.45 14.17
CA ILE A 154 -22.24 -39.60 15.31
C ILE A 154 -22.01 -38.16 14.83
N THR A 155 -22.13 -37.19 15.74
CA THR A 155 -21.86 -35.78 15.42
C THR A 155 -20.37 -35.53 15.21
N ALA A 156 -20.01 -34.43 14.54
CA ALA A 156 -18.62 -34.06 14.32
C ALA A 156 -17.89 -33.79 15.66
N ASP A 157 -18.56 -33.13 16.61
CA ASP A 157 -18.05 -32.95 17.97
C ASP A 157 -17.80 -34.29 18.68
N GLU A 158 -18.73 -35.24 18.59
CA GLU A 158 -18.53 -36.56 19.18
C GLU A 158 -17.38 -37.33 18.52
N TYR A 159 -17.26 -37.25 17.18
CA TYR A 159 -16.13 -37.81 16.45
C TYR A 159 -14.80 -37.22 16.93
N VAL A 160 -14.71 -35.91 17.02
CA VAL A 160 -13.51 -35.19 17.49
C VAL A 160 -13.17 -35.56 18.93
N ASN A 161 -14.16 -35.63 19.81
CA ASN A 161 -13.97 -36.04 21.21
C ASN A 161 -13.40 -37.47 21.31
N ARG A 162 -13.92 -38.41 20.51
CA ARG A 162 -13.42 -39.79 20.46
C ARG A 162 -12.02 -39.90 19.83
N VAL A 163 -11.67 -39.00 18.91
CA VAL A 163 -10.28 -38.90 18.41
C VAL A 163 -9.36 -38.33 19.49
N GLN A 164 -9.80 -37.34 20.26
CA GLN A 164 -9.04 -36.78 21.39
C GLN A 164 -8.82 -37.78 22.53
N SER A 165 -9.80 -38.65 22.82
CA SER A 165 -9.68 -39.72 23.81
C SER A 165 -8.83 -40.91 23.33
N GLY A 166 -8.59 -40.99 22.01
CA GLY A 166 -7.82 -42.07 21.38
C GLY A 166 -8.65 -43.30 21.01
N GLU A 167 -9.97 -43.27 21.19
CA GLU A 167 -10.90 -44.30 20.73
C GLU A 167 -10.96 -44.40 19.21
N LEU A 168 -10.87 -43.25 18.53
CA LEU A 168 -10.82 -43.14 17.08
C LEU A 168 -9.50 -42.54 16.61
N LYS A 169 -9.20 -42.71 15.31
CA LYS A 169 -8.07 -42.08 14.64
C LYS A 169 -8.55 -41.33 13.41
N ASP A 170 -8.23 -40.05 13.34
CA ASP A 170 -8.38 -39.24 12.14
C ASP A 170 -6.98 -39.00 11.50
N PRO A 171 -6.81 -39.15 10.17
CA PRO A 171 -5.53 -38.98 9.50
C PRO A 171 -4.86 -37.61 9.71
N ALA A 172 -5.62 -36.53 9.84
CA ALA A 172 -5.12 -35.17 9.99
C ALA A 172 -5.10 -34.74 11.47
N LEU A 173 -6.24 -34.81 12.15
CA LEU A 173 -6.37 -34.36 13.55
C LEU A 173 -5.43 -35.12 14.49
N THR A 174 -5.23 -36.43 14.29
CA THR A 174 -4.29 -37.21 15.12
C THR A 174 -2.86 -36.67 15.02
N ALA A 175 -2.45 -36.15 13.85
CA ALA A 175 -1.12 -35.57 13.68
C ALA A 175 -1.00 -34.21 14.40
N HIS A 176 -2.04 -33.38 14.38
CA HIS A 176 -2.09 -32.12 15.13
C HIS A 176 -2.02 -32.35 16.63
N LEU A 177 -2.81 -33.29 17.16
CA LEU A 177 -2.82 -33.63 18.58
C LEU A 177 -1.45 -34.15 19.04
N LYS A 178 -0.83 -35.06 18.28
CA LYS A 178 0.53 -35.54 18.56
C LYS A 178 1.60 -34.44 18.49
N ALA A 179 1.37 -33.40 17.68
CA ALA A 179 2.27 -32.26 17.61
C ALA A 179 2.16 -31.31 18.83
N GLY A 180 1.10 -31.46 19.63
CA GLY A 180 0.83 -30.69 20.85
C GLY A 180 -0.31 -29.66 20.73
N TYR A 181 -1.11 -29.72 19.66
CA TYR A 181 -2.31 -28.89 19.56
C TYR A 181 -3.43 -29.44 20.46
N SER A 182 -4.28 -28.53 20.91
CA SER A 182 -5.58 -28.81 21.53
C SER A 182 -6.70 -28.35 20.60
N VAL A 183 -7.81 -29.07 20.56
CA VAL A 183 -9.02 -28.61 19.86
C VAL A 183 -9.74 -27.61 20.75
N LYS A 184 -10.02 -26.43 20.21
CA LYS A 184 -10.83 -25.39 20.87
C LYS A 184 -12.29 -25.46 20.46
N ARG A 185 -12.55 -25.81 19.19
CA ARG A 185 -13.91 -25.86 18.63
C ARG A 185 -13.96 -26.71 17.36
N VAL A 186 -15.13 -27.28 17.08
CA VAL A 186 -15.49 -27.82 15.77
C VAL A 186 -16.31 -26.77 15.02
N LEU A 187 -15.91 -26.48 13.78
CA LEU A 187 -16.54 -25.48 12.91
C LEU A 187 -17.18 -26.17 11.72
N TYR A 188 -18.27 -25.61 11.21
CA TYR A 188 -18.99 -26.10 10.03
C TYR A 188 -19.02 -25.03 8.93
N LYS A 189 -18.86 -25.45 7.67
CA LYS A 189 -18.79 -24.57 6.48
C LYS A 189 -17.69 -23.51 6.55
N PHE A 190 -16.59 -23.83 7.22
CA PHE A 190 -15.42 -22.95 7.29
C PHE A 190 -14.60 -22.97 5.99
N PHE A 191 -14.44 -24.14 5.36
CA PHE A 191 -14.02 -24.30 3.96
C PHE A 191 -14.73 -25.52 3.35
N ARG A 192 -14.77 -25.59 2.02
CA ARG A 192 -15.36 -26.72 1.29
C ARG A 192 -14.39 -27.90 1.30
N ASP A 193 -14.82 -29.01 1.88
CA ASP A 193 -14.05 -30.26 1.90
C ASP A 193 -15.03 -31.43 2.08
N ASP A 194 -15.30 -32.13 0.98
CA ASP A 194 -16.30 -33.19 0.93
C ASP A 194 -15.92 -34.35 1.87
N PHE A 195 -14.63 -34.66 2.00
CA PHE A 195 -14.13 -35.71 2.89
C PHE A 195 -14.31 -35.38 4.37
N SER A 196 -14.24 -34.10 4.72
CA SER A 196 -14.50 -33.63 6.08
C SER A 196 -15.98 -33.26 6.30
N MET A 197 -16.85 -33.45 5.30
CA MET A 197 -18.25 -33.01 5.33
C MET A 197 -18.39 -31.51 5.66
N ASN A 198 -17.44 -30.69 5.20
CA ASN A 198 -17.29 -29.25 5.52
C ASN A 198 -17.09 -28.94 7.01
N TYR A 199 -16.70 -29.91 7.84
CA TYR A 199 -16.28 -29.68 9.21
C TYR A 199 -14.77 -29.51 9.32
N CYS A 200 -14.33 -28.65 10.24
CA CYS A 200 -12.92 -28.52 10.59
C CYS A 200 -12.77 -28.25 12.10
N THR A 201 -11.54 -28.38 12.61
CA THR A 201 -11.23 -28.02 14.01
C THR A 201 -10.45 -26.71 14.08
N LEU A 202 -10.83 -25.82 14.98
CA LEU A 202 -9.95 -24.74 15.44
C LEU A 202 -8.95 -25.33 16.45
N LEU A 203 -7.67 -25.25 16.12
CA LEU A 203 -6.58 -25.83 16.90
C LEU A 203 -5.71 -24.73 17.50
N GLU A 204 -5.32 -24.91 18.76
CA GLU A 204 -4.38 -24.01 19.43
C GLU A 204 -3.30 -24.78 20.20
N MET A 205 -2.07 -24.29 20.11
CA MET A 205 -0.93 -24.73 20.90
C MET A 205 -0.35 -23.51 21.65
N PRO A 206 -0.43 -23.46 22.98
CA PRO A 206 0.18 -22.37 23.75
C PRO A 206 1.71 -22.47 23.71
N ASN A 207 2.39 -21.33 23.78
CA ASN A 207 3.83 -21.28 24.00
C ASN A 207 4.12 -21.17 25.50
N PRO A 208 4.58 -22.24 26.19
CA PRO A 208 4.88 -22.17 27.61
C PRO A 208 6.07 -21.25 27.93
N ASP A 209 6.92 -20.95 26.95
CA ASP A 209 8.08 -20.06 27.10
C ASP A 209 7.74 -18.59 26.80
N PHE A 210 6.46 -18.28 26.54
CA PHE A 210 6.03 -16.91 26.24
C PHE A 210 6.31 -15.99 27.43
N SER A 211 7.01 -14.90 27.17
CA SER A 211 7.19 -13.82 28.13
C SER A 211 6.60 -12.54 27.57
N ALA A 212 5.58 -11.99 28.24
CA ALA A 212 4.97 -10.71 27.87
C ALA A 212 6.00 -9.58 27.88
N THR A 213 6.95 -9.57 28.82
CA THR A 213 8.03 -8.59 28.88
C THR A 213 8.99 -8.73 27.71
N LYS A 214 9.45 -9.96 27.38
CA LYS A 214 10.27 -10.21 26.19
C LYS A 214 9.49 -9.89 24.92
N ARG A 215 8.16 -10.04 24.90
CA ARG A 215 7.32 -9.65 23.76
C ARG A 215 7.16 -8.14 23.72
N ARG A 216 7.09 -7.37 24.81
CA ARG A 216 7.15 -5.90 24.70
C ARG A 216 8.47 -5.38 24.11
N ILE A 217 9.56 -6.13 24.29
CA ILE A 217 10.89 -5.80 23.74
C ILE A 217 11.03 -6.33 22.29
N ALA A 218 10.63 -7.58 22.01
CA ALA A 218 10.69 -8.22 20.69
C ALA A 218 9.49 -7.91 19.76
N ALA A 219 8.41 -7.43 20.36
CA ALA A 219 7.25 -6.72 19.81
C ALA A 219 7.26 -5.29 20.31
N SER A 220 8.46 -4.73 20.56
CA SER A 220 8.65 -3.40 19.97
C SER A 220 8.24 -3.62 18.52
N PRO A 221 7.11 -3.02 18.11
CA PRO A 221 6.50 -3.38 16.85
C PRO A 221 7.63 -3.30 15.83
N ILE A 222 7.69 -4.26 14.90
CA ILE A 222 7.96 -3.75 13.56
C ILE A 222 6.80 -2.80 13.39
N GLN A 223 7.06 -1.51 13.66
CA GLN A 223 6.18 -0.46 13.23
C GLN A 223 5.98 -0.82 11.76
N ARG A 224 4.83 -1.39 11.37
CA ARG A 224 4.11 -0.68 10.34
C ARG A 224 3.86 0.63 11.06
N PRO A 225 4.64 1.69 10.79
CA PRO A 225 4.34 2.96 11.42
C PRO A 225 2.85 3.13 11.15
N VAL A 226 2.08 3.59 12.13
CA VAL A 226 0.79 4.16 11.76
C VAL A 226 1.16 5.24 10.75
N ARG A 227 1.02 4.94 9.45
CA ARG A 227 1.51 5.79 8.36
C ARG A 227 0.43 6.82 8.15
N LYS A 228 0.34 7.66 9.16
CA LYS A 228 -0.50 8.84 9.14
C LYS A 228 0.40 10.00 8.91
N PHE A 229 0.04 10.81 7.94
CA PHE A 229 0.65 12.12 7.83
C PHE A 229 -0.43 13.16 7.59
N ARG A 230 -0.17 14.33 8.14
CA ARG A 230 -1.05 15.49 8.05
C ARG A 230 -0.59 16.37 6.91
N VAL A 231 -1.52 16.78 6.06
CA VAL A 231 -1.29 17.69 4.95
C VAL A 231 -1.98 19.03 5.20
N CYS A 232 -1.27 20.11 4.88
CA CYS A 232 -1.81 21.45 4.71
C CYS A 232 -1.90 21.74 3.22
N VAL A 233 -3.11 21.97 2.72
CA VAL A 233 -3.37 22.22 1.29
C VAL A 233 -3.70 23.69 1.12
N ALA A 234 -2.83 24.42 0.41
CA ALA A 234 -3.07 25.84 0.18
C ALA A 234 -4.17 26.06 -0.87
N GLN A 235 -5.03 27.03 -0.61
CA GLN A 235 -5.82 27.71 -1.63
C GLN A 235 -5.31 29.15 -1.73
N TYR A 236 -4.49 29.41 -2.75
CA TYR A 236 -3.68 30.61 -2.83
C TYR A 236 -4.42 31.74 -3.54
N HIS A 237 -4.52 32.92 -2.94
CA HIS A 237 -5.18 34.06 -3.57
C HIS A 237 -4.19 34.93 -4.34
N LEU A 238 -4.26 34.81 -5.67
CA LEU A 238 -3.51 35.65 -6.59
C LEU A 238 -4.07 37.06 -6.54
N ARG A 239 -3.20 37.98 -6.12
CA ARG A 239 -3.43 39.42 -6.02
C ARG A 239 -2.17 40.15 -6.46
N ARG A 240 -2.30 41.44 -6.80
CA ARG A 240 -1.14 42.25 -7.12
C ARG A 240 -0.18 42.32 -5.93
N ILE A 241 1.11 42.19 -6.24
CA ILE A 241 2.24 42.45 -5.35
C ILE A 241 3.21 43.39 -6.09
N ASP A 242 3.98 44.16 -5.35
CA ASP A 242 4.95 45.10 -5.93
C ASP A 242 6.41 44.65 -5.71
N THR A 243 6.66 43.75 -4.76
CA THR A 243 8.01 43.26 -4.43
C THR A 243 8.07 41.75 -4.26
N TRP A 244 9.29 41.20 -4.26
CA TRP A 244 9.51 39.79 -3.94
C TRP A 244 9.27 39.50 -2.46
N GLU A 245 9.56 40.46 -1.59
CA GLU A 245 9.40 40.30 -0.15
C GLU A 245 7.91 40.11 0.21
N GLU A 246 6.99 40.77 -0.51
CA GLU A 246 5.55 40.51 -0.37
C GLU A 246 5.14 39.09 -0.80
N PHE A 247 5.81 38.54 -1.83
CA PHE A 247 5.62 37.16 -2.27
C PHE A 247 6.11 36.17 -1.21
N GLU A 248 7.33 36.37 -0.68
CA GLU A 248 7.87 35.56 0.41
C GLU A 248 7.00 35.62 1.67
N ASN A 249 6.50 36.79 2.06
CA ASN A 249 5.60 36.93 3.21
C ASN A 249 4.31 36.10 3.04
N THR A 250 3.82 35.97 1.80
CA THR A 250 2.65 35.14 1.52
C THR A 250 3.00 33.65 1.64
N ILE A 251 4.18 33.23 1.19
CA ILE A 251 4.67 31.87 1.42
C ILE A 251 4.82 31.59 2.92
N GLU A 252 5.36 32.54 3.68
CA GLU A 252 5.55 32.43 5.13
C GLU A 252 4.25 32.12 5.85
N PHE A 253 3.17 32.82 5.51
CA PHE A 253 1.85 32.56 6.08
C PHE A 253 1.43 31.08 5.95
N PHE A 254 1.60 30.48 4.77
CA PHE A 254 1.23 29.08 4.54
C PHE A 254 2.16 28.09 5.27
N VAL A 255 3.46 28.38 5.30
CA VAL A 255 4.46 27.56 6.00
C VAL A 255 4.24 27.62 7.52
N ASP A 256 4.05 28.81 8.08
CA ASP A 256 3.75 29.01 9.50
C ASP A 256 2.45 28.34 9.90
N THR A 257 1.42 28.45 9.05
CA THR A 257 0.14 27.75 9.28
C THR A 257 0.36 26.24 9.28
N ALA A 258 1.01 25.68 8.26
CA ALA A 258 1.31 24.25 8.20
C ALA A 258 2.10 23.79 9.44
N SER A 259 3.10 24.57 9.87
CA SER A 259 3.95 24.30 11.04
C SER A 259 3.16 24.35 12.35
N THR A 260 2.32 25.38 12.52
CA THR A 260 1.46 25.57 13.71
C THR A 260 0.52 24.39 13.92
N TYR A 261 -0.01 23.84 12.82
CA TYR A 261 -0.87 22.66 12.87
C TYR A 261 -0.10 21.34 12.74
N HIS A 262 1.23 21.33 12.87
CA HIS A 262 2.07 20.13 12.83
C HIS A 262 1.84 19.27 11.58
N CYS A 263 1.72 19.93 10.43
CA CYS A 263 1.60 19.26 9.14
C CYS A 263 2.96 18.70 8.71
N HIS A 264 2.92 17.53 8.09
CA HIS A 264 4.10 16.88 7.53
C HIS A 264 4.36 17.35 6.09
N PHE A 265 3.28 17.67 5.36
CA PHE A 265 3.32 18.20 4.00
C PHE A 265 2.59 19.54 3.93
N LEU A 266 3.20 20.52 3.26
CA LEU A 266 2.51 21.68 2.68
C LEU A 266 2.42 21.51 1.16
N VAL A 267 1.29 21.88 0.56
CA VAL A 267 1.08 21.81 -0.89
C VAL A 267 0.67 23.17 -1.42
N MET A 268 1.51 23.77 -2.26
CA MET A 268 1.25 25.01 -2.96
C MET A 268 0.67 24.74 -4.37
N PRO A 269 -0.08 25.67 -4.96
CA PRO A 269 -0.69 25.47 -6.28
C PRO A 269 0.28 25.51 -7.47
N GLU A 270 -0.19 25.05 -8.62
CA GLU A 270 0.54 25.17 -9.89
C GLU A 270 0.79 26.65 -10.21
N LEU A 271 2.02 26.98 -10.61
CA LEU A 271 2.40 28.31 -11.10
C LEU A 271 1.88 29.48 -10.25
N PHE A 272 1.73 29.29 -8.93
CA PHE A 272 1.40 30.40 -8.03
C PHE A 272 2.47 31.51 -8.09
N THR A 273 3.70 31.18 -8.50
CA THR A 273 4.79 32.12 -8.81
C THR A 273 4.44 33.09 -9.95
N ALA A 274 3.43 32.79 -10.78
CA ALA A 274 2.91 33.73 -11.78
C ALA A 274 2.40 35.04 -11.16
N GLN A 275 2.13 35.09 -9.85
CA GLN A 275 1.87 36.33 -9.14
C GLN A 275 2.98 37.38 -9.33
N LEU A 276 4.24 36.94 -9.48
CA LEU A 276 5.40 37.80 -9.68
C LEU A 276 5.37 38.58 -11.00
N PHE A 277 4.54 38.17 -11.96
CA PHE A 277 4.27 38.99 -13.15
C PHE A 277 3.76 40.40 -12.79
N SER A 278 3.18 40.57 -11.59
CA SER A 278 2.79 41.88 -11.05
C SER A 278 3.96 42.84 -10.84
N THR A 279 5.17 42.31 -10.64
CA THR A 279 6.40 43.08 -10.42
C THR A 279 7.12 43.43 -11.72
N PHE A 280 6.68 42.87 -12.85
CA PHE A 280 7.30 43.07 -14.16
C PHE A 280 6.70 44.27 -14.90
N PRO A 281 7.43 44.86 -15.87
CA PRO A 281 6.88 45.92 -16.71
C PRO A 281 5.65 45.48 -17.50
N ARG A 282 4.61 46.33 -17.54
CA ARG A 282 3.29 46.01 -18.11
C ARG A 282 3.27 45.86 -19.64
N ASP A 283 4.30 46.37 -20.31
CA ASP A 283 4.46 46.32 -21.76
C ASP A 283 5.12 45.03 -22.24
N TRP A 284 5.59 44.19 -21.32
CA TRP A 284 6.14 42.87 -21.67
C TRP A 284 5.04 41.94 -22.17
N ASP A 285 5.40 41.11 -23.14
CA ASP A 285 4.55 40.00 -23.55
C ASP A 285 4.63 38.82 -22.56
N ASP A 286 3.72 37.88 -22.73
CA ASP A 286 3.59 36.73 -21.83
C ASP A 286 4.82 35.83 -21.87
N ARG A 287 5.44 35.67 -23.05
CA ARG A 287 6.61 34.80 -23.22
C ARG A 287 7.83 35.36 -22.51
N ARG A 288 8.10 36.66 -22.68
CA ARG A 288 9.18 37.36 -21.97
C ARG A 288 8.97 37.33 -20.46
N SER A 289 7.73 37.47 -20.01
CA SER A 289 7.38 37.38 -18.59
C SER A 289 7.66 35.99 -18.03
N VAL A 290 7.31 34.92 -18.75
CA VAL A 290 7.62 33.54 -18.35
C VAL A 290 9.13 33.26 -18.38
N GLU A 291 9.85 33.80 -19.36
CA GLU A 291 11.31 33.71 -19.44
C GLU A 291 12.00 34.37 -18.25
N GLU A 292 11.52 35.55 -17.83
CA GLU A 292 12.05 36.21 -16.64
C GLU A 292 11.67 35.47 -15.36
N LEU A 293 10.43 34.96 -15.28
CA LEU A 293 10.03 34.13 -14.15
C LEU A 293 10.92 32.89 -14.03
N ALA A 294 11.28 32.25 -15.14
CA ALA A 294 12.21 31.12 -15.16
C ALA A 294 13.63 31.48 -14.71
N ASN A 295 14.07 32.74 -14.88
CA ASN A 295 15.35 33.23 -14.36
C ASN A 295 15.35 33.37 -12.83
N MET A 296 14.17 33.40 -12.20
CA MET A 296 14.01 33.50 -10.74
C MET A 296 14.00 32.13 -10.04
N ALA A 297 14.21 31.03 -10.78
CA ALA A 297 14.14 29.66 -10.28
C ALA A 297 15.04 29.43 -9.05
N ASP A 298 16.29 29.90 -9.08
CA ASP A 298 17.24 29.72 -7.97
C ASP A 298 16.74 30.41 -6.70
N ARG A 299 16.18 31.63 -6.82
CA ARG A 299 15.63 32.38 -5.68
C ARG A 299 14.41 31.68 -5.10
N TYR A 300 13.50 31.21 -5.97
CA TYR A 300 12.33 30.42 -5.56
C TYR A 300 12.74 29.13 -4.84
N GLN A 301 13.67 28.37 -5.42
CA GLN A 301 14.15 27.11 -4.86
C GLN A 301 14.82 27.33 -3.50
N GLU A 302 15.61 28.39 -3.36
CA GLU A 302 16.28 28.70 -2.09
C GLU A 302 15.29 29.02 -0.97
N VAL A 303 14.25 29.81 -1.26
CA VAL A 303 13.21 30.15 -0.28
C VAL A 303 12.54 28.87 0.25
N PHE A 304 12.04 28.01 -0.64
CA PHE A 304 11.35 26.79 -0.20
C PHE A 304 12.30 25.78 0.46
N ARG A 305 13.55 25.69 -0.01
CA ARG A 305 14.57 24.85 0.62
C ARG A 305 14.81 25.29 2.07
N GLN A 306 15.01 26.58 2.31
CA GLN A 306 15.21 27.12 3.65
C GLN A 306 13.99 26.89 4.54
N LYS A 307 12.77 27.12 4.01
CA LYS A 307 11.53 26.91 4.77
C LYS A 307 11.28 25.44 5.13
N ALA A 308 11.51 24.52 4.20
CA ALA A 308 11.42 23.09 4.47
C ALA A 308 12.38 22.65 5.59
N MET A 309 13.62 23.15 5.56
CA MET A 309 14.63 22.87 6.60
C MET A 309 14.29 23.50 7.95
N GLN A 310 13.89 24.78 7.96
CA GLN A 310 13.56 25.53 9.18
C GLN A 310 12.42 24.89 9.96
N HIS A 311 11.39 24.40 9.26
CA HIS A 311 10.21 23.82 9.88
C HIS A 311 10.22 22.28 9.91
N GLY A 312 11.24 21.64 9.37
CA GLY A 312 11.37 20.18 9.35
C GLY A 312 10.23 19.45 8.62
N MET A 313 9.69 20.05 7.55
CA MET A 313 8.53 19.52 6.81
C MET A 313 8.82 19.31 5.32
N TYR A 314 8.01 18.46 4.67
CA TYR A 314 8.02 18.34 3.22
C TYR A 314 7.17 19.46 2.62
N ILE A 315 7.64 20.06 1.54
CA ILE A 315 6.85 21.07 0.81
C ILE A 315 6.77 20.67 -0.66
N ILE A 316 5.55 20.43 -1.13
CA ILE A 316 5.24 20.46 -2.56
C ILE A 316 5.10 21.94 -2.90
N GLY A 317 6.18 22.55 -3.36
CA GLY A 317 6.27 24.00 -3.61
C GLY A 317 5.51 24.46 -4.85
N GLY A 318 4.44 23.76 -5.23
CA GLY A 318 3.70 24.04 -6.44
C GLY A 318 4.55 23.73 -7.67
N SER A 319 4.38 24.54 -8.70
CA SER A 319 5.22 24.48 -9.89
C SER A 319 5.76 25.83 -10.32
N HIS A 320 6.89 25.80 -11.03
CA HIS A 320 7.60 26.97 -11.51
C HIS A 320 8.19 26.69 -12.90
N PRO A 321 8.27 27.69 -13.80
CA PRO A 321 8.95 27.55 -15.08
C PRO A 321 10.45 27.31 -14.90
N ILE A 322 11.01 26.29 -15.53
CA ILE A 322 12.46 25.99 -15.49
C ILE A 322 13.03 25.99 -16.89
N ARG A 323 14.14 26.73 -17.08
CA ARG A 323 14.88 26.74 -18.35
C ARG A 323 15.92 25.62 -18.37
N ARG A 324 15.83 24.73 -19.37
CA ARG A 324 16.81 23.68 -19.66
C ARG A 324 17.10 23.66 -21.16
N ASN A 325 18.38 23.74 -21.55
CA ASN A 325 18.81 23.68 -22.95
C ASN A 325 18.04 24.63 -23.90
N GLY A 326 17.78 25.86 -23.46
CA GLY A 326 17.04 26.88 -24.24
C GLY A 326 15.53 26.66 -24.33
N LYS A 327 14.99 25.62 -23.68
CA LYS A 327 13.55 25.32 -23.59
C LYS A 327 13.03 25.59 -22.18
N ILE A 328 11.73 25.85 -22.05
CA ILE A 328 11.05 26.12 -20.78
C ILE A 328 10.09 24.97 -20.47
N TYR A 329 10.08 24.55 -19.20
CA TYR A 329 9.25 23.46 -18.70
C TYR A 329 8.45 23.94 -17.48
N ASN A 330 7.21 23.50 -17.34
CA ASN A 330 6.44 23.67 -16.09
C ASN A 330 6.81 22.53 -15.14
N VAL A 331 7.49 22.84 -14.03
CA VAL A 331 8.12 21.85 -13.16
C VAL A 331 7.56 21.96 -11.75
N ALA A 332 6.98 20.88 -11.23
CA ALA A 332 6.63 20.78 -9.83
C ALA A 332 7.84 20.40 -8.98
N HIS A 333 7.93 20.96 -7.78
CA HIS A 333 9.06 20.77 -6.87
C HIS A 333 8.61 20.17 -5.55
N LEU A 334 9.35 19.18 -5.07
CA LEU A 334 9.27 18.61 -3.72
C LEU A 334 10.55 18.98 -2.97
N PHE A 335 10.41 19.70 -1.87
CA PHE A 335 11.48 20.08 -0.97
C PHE A 335 11.42 19.18 0.27
N SER A 336 12.53 18.52 0.63
CA SER A 336 12.59 17.69 1.84
C SER A 336 13.06 18.48 3.07
N PRO A 337 12.76 18.00 4.30
CA PRO A 337 13.30 18.57 5.53
C PRO A 337 14.84 18.64 5.57
N ALA A 338 15.53 17.80 4.80
CA ALA A 338 16.99 17.80 4.68
C ALA A 338 17.51 18.88 3.70
N GLY A 339 16.63 19.59 3.00
CA GLY A 339 16.98 20.60 2.00
C GLY A 339 17.22 20.04 0.60
N ASN A 340 16.88 18.78 0.35
CA ASN A 340 16.95 18.19 -0.98
C ASN A 340 15.77 18.66 -1.85
N ILE A 341 16.03 18.85 -3.15
CA ILE A 341 15.03 19.29 -4.13
C ILE A 341 14.82 18.16 -5.15
N TYR A 342 13.58 17.73 -5.28
CA TYR A 342 13.13 16.75 -6.25
C TYR A 342 12.10 17.38 -7.17
N THR A 343 11.98 16.90 -8.40
CA THR A 343 11.10 17.53 -9.40
C THR A 343 10.26 16.53 -10.16
N GLN A 344 9.10 16.97 -10.64
CA GLN A 344 8.29 16.28 -11.64
C GLN A 344 7.88 17.28 -12.71
N ASP A 345 8.28 17.03 -13.94
CA ASP A 345 7.91 17.87 -15.07
C ASP A 345 6.45 17.59 -15.45
N LYS A 346 5.70 18.63 -15.79
CA LYS A 346 4.35 18.50 -16.35
C LYS A 346 4.42 17.78 -17.70
N LEU A 347 3.63 16.72 -17.88
CA LEU A 347 3.69 15.91 -19.09
C LEU A 347 2.74 16.44 -20.17
N HIS A 348 1.51 16.75 -19.76
CA HIS A 348 0.45 17.19 -20.66
C HIS A 348 0.37 18.71 -20.62
N ILE A 349 1.03 19.36 -21.58
CA ILE A 349 1.02 20.81 -21.71
C ILE A 349 -0.28 21.26 -22.38
N THR A 350 -0.99 22.21 -21.76
CA THR A 350 -2.22 22.75 -22.33
C THR A 350 -1.95 23.49 -23.64
N PRO A 351 -2.94 23.60 -24.54
CA PRO A 351 -2.77 24.36 -25.79
C PRO A 351 -2.40 25.83 -25.57
N PHE A 352 -2.76 26.41 -24.42
CA PHE A 352 -2.41 27.78 -24.06
C PHE A 352 -0.93 27.88 -23.66
N GLU A 353 -0.48 27.09 -22.67
CA GLU A 353 0.91 27.05 -22.22
C GLU A 353 1.88 26.78 -23.38
N ARG A 354 1.53 25.87 -24.30
CA ARG A 354 2.38 25.57 -25.46
C ARG A 354 2.49 26.75 -26.44
N ARG A 355 1.35 27.38 -26.77
CA ARG A 355 1.31 28.42 -27.82
C ARG A 355 1.77 29.79 -27.34
N VAL A 356 1.41 30.15 -26.10
CA VAL A 356 1.63 31.49 -25.56
C VAL A 356 2.93 31.54 -24.76
N TRP A 357 3.20 30.52 -23.95
CA TRP A 357 4.37 30.51 -23.06
C TRP A 357 5.55 29.70 -23.59
N GLY A 358 5.35 28.92 -24.66
CA GLY A 358 6.42 28.09 -25.23
C GLY A 358 6.88 26.98 -24.30
N ILE A 359 5.98 26.45 -23.46
CA ILE A 359 6.29 25.36 -22.54
C ILE A 359 6.34 24.02 -23.27
N GLU A 360 7.39 23.28 -23.01
CA GLU A 360 7.65 21.95 -23.58
C GLU A 360 7.19 20.86 -22.60
N PRO A 361 6.74 19.70 -23.12
CA PRO A 361 6.34 18.58 -22.29
C PRO A 361 7.55 17.96 -21.57
N GLY A 362 7.34 17.57 -20.32
CA GLY A 362 8.28 16.74 -19.57
C GLY A 362 8.38 15.32 -20.10
N GLU A 363 9.34 14.59 -19.55
CA GLU A 363 9.53 13.16 -19.83
C GLU A 363 9.62 12.37 -18.52
N GLY A 364 9.09 11.14 -18.57
CA GLY A 364 9.15 10.21 -17.44
C GLY A 364 8.16 10.49 -16.31
N LEU A 365 8.02 9.51 -15.44
CA LEU A 365 7.16 9.55 -14.26
C LEU A 365 7.98 9.17 -13.05
N ARG A 366 7.75 9.86 -11.93
CA ARG A 366 8.45 9.62 -10.68
C ARG A 366 7.47 9.29 -9.55
N VAL A 367 7.83 8.28 -8.76
CA VAL A 367 7.27 8.01 -7.44
C VAL A 367 8.34 8.36 -6.41
N PHE A 368 7.99 9.23 -5.48
CA PHE A 368 8.86 9.67 -4.40
C PHE A 368 8.61 8.81 -3.16
N ASP A 369 9.60 7.99 -2.81
CA ASP A 369 9.58 7.09 -1.66
C ASP A 369 10.06 7.85 -0.42
N THR A 370 9.12 8.42 0.32
CA THR A 370 9.39 9.17 1.55
C THR A 370 9.25 8.26 2.78
N PRO A 371 9.84 8.60 3.94
CA PRO A 371 9.61 7.89 5.19
C PRO A 371 8.14 7.82 5.63
N LEU A 372 7.28 8.71 5.10
CA LEU A 372 5.86 8.82 5.47
C LEU A 372 4.95 8.00 4.55
N GLY A 373 5.39 7.69 3.33
CA GLY A 373 4.62 7.00 2.30
C GLY A 373 5.11 7.31 0.90
N ARG A 374 4.65 6.53 -0.08
CA ARG A 374 4.98 6.76 -1.49
C ARG A 374 4.02 7.76 -2.11
N ILE A 375 4.57 8.83 -2.66
CA ILE A 375 3.79 9.94 -3.21
C ILE A 375 4.22 10.22 -4.64
N ALA A 376 3.31 10.76 -5.44
CA ALA A 376 3.63 11.27 -6.77
C ALA A 376 2.96 12.62 -7.00
N ILE A 377 3.40 13.34 -8.03
CA ILE A 377 2.88 14.66 -8.37
C ILE A 377 2.33 14.60 -9.81
N GLN A 378 1.11 15.07 -10.02
CA GLN A 378 0.53 15.26 -11.35
C GLN A 378 0.13 16.73 -11.47
N VAL A 379 0.77 17.47 -12.38
CA VAL A 379 0.56 18.92 -12.45
C VAL A 379 -0.69 19.21 -13.28
N CYS A 380 -1.74 19.69 -12.62
CA CYS A 380 -2.96 20.20 -13.23
C CYS A 380 -3.53 19.25 -14.28
N TYR A 381 -3.35 19.57 -15.57
CA TYR A 381 -3.88 18.81 -16.69
C TYR A 381 -3.46 17.34 -16.69
N ASP A 382 -2.32 17.00 -16.09
CA ASP A 382 -1.86 15.61 -15.96
C ASP A 382 -2.87 14.69 -15.24
N ILE A 383 -3.69 15.22 -14.31
CA ILE A 383 -4.66 14.40 -13.57
C ILE A 383 -5.82 13.93 -14.44
N GLU A 384 -6.10 14.63 -15.55
CA GLU A 384 -7.20 14.30 -16.46
C GLU A 384 -6.94 12.96 -17.21
N PHE A 385 -5.69 12.50 -17.28
CA PHE A 385 -5.28 11.30 -18.00
C PHE A 385 -5.22 10.05 -17.08
N PRO A 386 -6.17 9.10 -17.21
CA PRO A 386 -6.29 7.94 -16.30
C PRO A 386 -5.05 7.05 -16.26
N GLU A 387 -4.40 6.89 -17.40
CA GLU A 387 -3.26 6.00 -17.59
C GLU A 387 -2.10 6.41 -16.68
N VAL A 388 -1.88 7.71 -16.53
CA VAL A 388 -0.77 8.26 -15.74
C VAL A 388 -0.94 7.90 -14.27
N THR A 389 -2.12 8.15 -13.70
CA THR A 389 -2.36 7.82 -12.29
C THR A 389 -2.35 6.31 -12.05
N ARG A 390 -2.91 5.51 -12.97
CA ARG A 390 -2.84 4.05 -12.87
C ARG A 390 -1.40 3.56 -12.87
N LEU A 391 -0.56 4.07 -13.77
CA LEU A 391 0.86 3.72 -13.84
C LEU A 391 1.61 4.08 -12.55
N LEU A 392 1.40 5.29 -12.01
CA LEU A 392 1.99 5.72 -10.73
C LEU A 392 1.52 4.84 -9.56
N THR A 393 0.25 4.45 -9.56
CA THR A 393 -0.33 3.56 -8.53
C THR A 393 0.29 2.18 -8.59
N LEU A 394 0.45 1.60 -9.80
CA LEU A 394 1.09 0.31 -9.99
C LEU A 394 2.58 0.33 -9.66
N ALA A 395 3.23 1.50 -9.76
CA ALA A 395 4.58 1.75 -9.24
C ALA A 395 4.63 1.95 -7.71
N GLY A 396 3.48 1.87 -7.03
CA GLY A 396 3.37 1.88 -5.58
C GLY A 396 2.96 3.21 -4.95
N SER A 397 2.51 4.20 -5.74
CA SER A 397 2.02 5.46 -5.18
C SER A 397 0.75 5.27 -4.34
N GLU A 398 0.68 6.00 -3.23
CA GLU A 398 -0.41 5.94 -2.25
C GLU A 398 -1.13 7.29 -2.14
N VAL A 399 -0.45 8.36 -2.52
CA VAL A 399 -0.97 9.73 -2.56
C VAL A 399 -0.53 10.41 -3.84
N ILE A 400 -1.46 11.10 -4.51
CA ILE A 400 -1.16 11.96 -5.65
C ILE A 400 -1.39 13.41 -5.24
N PHE A 401 -0.34 14.23 -5.31
CA PHE A 401 -0.45 15.67 -5.18
C PHE A 401 -0.72 16.30 -6.54
N VAL A 402 -1.70 17.21 -6.57
CA VAL A 402 -2.15 17.88 -7.80
C VAL A 402 -2.17 19.39 -7.55
N PRO A 403 -1.01 20.06 -7.68
CA PRO A 403 -0.99 21.50 -7.88
C PRO A 403 -1.75 21.84 -9.16
N PHE A 404 -2.69 22.77 -9.12
CA PHE A 404 -3.45 23.18 -10.30
C PHE A 404 -3.73 24.68 -10.34
N SER A 405 -3.94 25.19 -11.55
CA SER A 405 -4.48 26.53 -11.79
C SER A 405 -5.47 26.50 -12.94
N THR A 406 -6.66 27.06 -12.72
CA THR A 406 -7.74 27.06 -13.72
C THR A 406 -8.50 28.37 -13.70
N ASP A 407 -8.94 28.85 -14.86
CA ASP A 407 -9.56 30.18 -14.98
C ASP A 407 -11.00 30.24 -14.45
N GLU A 408 -11.84 29.29 -14.87
CA GLU A 408 -13.27 29.29 -14.61
C GLU A 408 -13.74 27.97 -13.97
N LYS A 409 -14.91 28.01 -13.34
CA LYS A 409 -15.53 26.87 -12.66
C LYS A 409 -15.62 25.59 -13.50
N LYS A 410 -15.94 25.71 -14.79
CA LYS A 410 -16.00 24.55 -15.71
C LYS A 410 -14.63 23.90 -15.95
N SER A 411 -13.56 24.71 -15.93
CA SER A 411 -12.19 24.21 -16.06
C SER A 411 -11.74 23.51 -14.79
N TYR A 412 -12.04 24.10 -13.63
CA TYR A 412 -11.83 23.44 -12.34
C TYR A 412 -12.56 22.09 -12.25
N PHE A 413 -13.82 22.01 -12.71
CA PHE A 413 -14.57 20.76 -12.62
C PHE A 413 -13.98 19.61 -13.43
N ARG A 414 -13.25 19.86 -14.53
CA ARG A 414 -12.52 18.78 -15.22
C ARG A 414 -11.44 18.18 -14.32
N VAL A 415 -10.61 19.04 -13.73
CA VAL A 415 -9.56 18.65 -12.77
C VAL A 415 -10.18 17.94 -11.57
N ARG A 416 -11.23 18.52 -10.96
CA ARG A 416 -11.92 17.99 -9.78
C ARG A 416 -12.53 16.61 -10.03
N TYR A 417 -13.27 16.43 -11.11
CA TYR A 417 -13.93 15.16 -11.41
C TYR A 417 -12.94 14.08 -11.82
N ALA A 418 -11.91 14.43 -12.61
CA ALA A 418 -10.85 13.50 -12.92
C ALA A 418 -10.13 13.05 -11.65
N ALA A 419 -9.70 13.98 -10.79
CA ALA A 419 -9.06 13.68 -9.51
C ALA A 419 -9.92 12.78 -8.61
N HIS A 420 -11.24 13.03 -8.56
CA HIS A 420 -12.17 12.20 -7.80
C HIS A 420 -12.23 10.77 -8.35
N ALA A 421 -12.38 10.63 -9.67
CA ALA A 421 -12.33 9.32 -10.33
C ALA A 421 -11.00 8.61 -10.07
N ARG A 422 -9.87 9.33 -10.15
CA ARG A 422 -8.54 8.80 -9.87
C ARG A 422 -8.41 8.26 -8.45
N ALA A 423 -8.94 8.96 -7.44
CA ALA A 423 -8.92 8.51 -6.05
C ALA A 423 -9.68 7.19 -5.85
N VAL A 424 -10.87 7.09 -6.46
CA VAL A 424 -11.74 5.91 -6.37
C VAL A 424 -11.17 4.73 -7.15
N GLU A 425 -10.87 4.89 -8.44
CA GLU A 425 -10.51 3.77 -9.31
C GLU A 425 -9.12 3.19 -8.99
N ASN A 426 -8.21 4.00 -8.43
CA ASN A 426 -6.86 3.59 -8.07
C ASN A 426 -6.70 3.31 -6.56
N TYR A 427 -7.76 3.49 -5.77
CA TYR A 427 -7.77 3.26 -4.34
C TYR A 427 -6.58 3.97 -3.65
N LEU A 428 -6.51 5.30 -3.81
CA LEU A 428 -5.46 6.17 -3.26
C LEU A 428 -6.01 7.55 -2.87
N TYR A 429 -5.24 8.35 -2.13
CA TYR A 429 -5.61 9.73 -1.83
C TYR A 429 -5.18 10.67 -2.97
N VAL A 430 -6.02 11.66 -3.30
CA VAL A 430 -5.66 12.72 -4.27
C VAL A 430 -5.84 14.09 -3.61
N ILE A 431 -4.83 14.94 -3.71
CA ILE A 431 -4.79 16.23 -3.01
C ILE A 431 -4.70 17.36 -4.03
N LEU A 432 -5.75 18.17 -4.12
CA LEU A 432 -5.87 19.29 -5.05
C LEU A 432 -5.49 20.60 -4.35
N ALA A 433 -4.45 21.30 -4.82
CA ALA A 433 -4.06 22.63 -4.35
C ALA A 433 -4.18 23.66 -5.48
N GLY A 434 -5.08 24.63 -5.32
CA GLY A 434 -5.50 25.54 -6.39
C GLY A 434 -5.23 27.02 -6.12
N ASN A 435 -5.05 27.78 -7.20
CA ASN A 435 -5.11 29.23 -7.15
C ASN A 435 -6.56 29.74 -7.22
N VAL A 436 -6.80 30.89 -6.59
CA VAL A 436 -8.03 31.68 -6.66
C VAL A 436 -7.68 33.16 -6.90
N GLY A 437 -8.66 33.99 -7.24
CA GLY A 437 -8.45 35.43 -7.43
C GLY A 437 -8.09 35.82 -8.85
N ASN A 438 -7.36 36.92 -8.99
CA ASN A 438 -7.13 37.54 -10.29
C ASN A 438 -5.87 38.41 -10.29
N LEU A 439 -5.20 38.47 -11.44
CA LEU A 439 -4.10 39.40 -11.71
C LEU A 439 -4.51 40.36 -12.84
N PRO A 440 -5.20 41.49 -12.53
CA PRO A 440 -5.70 42.41 -13.55
C PRO A 440 -4.63 42.99 -14.47
N THR A 441 -3.38 43.03 -14.01
CA THR A 441 -2.25 43.60 -14.75
C THR A 441 -1.56 42.58 -15.66
N VAL A 442 -1.98 41.31 -15.65
CA VAL A 442 -1.34 40.21 -16.37
C VAL A 442 -2.32 39.61 -17.38
N ARG A 443 -2.00 39.69 -18.68
CA ARG A 443 -2.93 39.28 -19.75
C ARG A 443 -3.22 37.78 -19.76
N SER A 444 -2.26 36.95 -19.39
CA SER A 444 -2.39 35.49 -19.39
C SER A 444 -3.00 34.88 -18.12
N TYR A 445 -3.23 35.66 -17.05
CA TYR A 445 -3.59 35.13 -15.73
C TYR A 445 -4.68 35.97 -15.05
N LEU A 446 -5.68 36.35 -15.86
CA LEU A 446 -6.68 37.36 -15.51
C LEU A 446 -7.66 36.91 -14.43
N ILE A 447 -8.07 35.64 -14.43
CA ILE A 447 -9.02 35.08 -13.46
C ILE A 447 -8.57 33.68 -13.07
N ASN A 448 -8.85 33.29 -11.83
CA ASN A 448 -8.58 31.96 -11.32
C ASN A 448 -9.78 31.51 -10.48
N TYR A 449 -10.21 30.28 -10.74
CA TYR A 449 -11.21 29.57 -9.97
C TYR A 449 -10.56 28.34 -9.34
N GLY A 450 -10.76 28.18 -8.03
CA GLY A 450 -10.18 27.09 -7.28
C GLY A 450 -11.06 26.69 -6.10
N GLN A 451 -11.02 25.39 -5.81
CA GLN A 451 -11.52 24.81 -4.57
C GLN A 451 -10.56 23.67 -4.20
N SER A 452 -9.58 23.95 -3.35
CA SER A 452 -8.62 22.97 -2.87
C SER A 452 -9.32 21.89 -2.05
N ALA A 453 -8.85 20.64 -2.15
CA ALA A 453 -9.53 19.51 -1.54
C ALA A 453 -8.63 18.30 -1.33
N VAL A 454 -9.00 17.47 -0.35
CA VAL A 454 -8.41 16.17 -0.07
C VAL A 454 -9.45 15.10 -0.39
N LEU A 455 -9.16 14.30 -1.41
CA LEU A 455 -10.00 13.22 -1.92
C LEU A 455 -9.53 11.88 -1.41
N THR A 456 -10.49 11.00 -1.15
CA THR A 456 -10.27 9.64 -0.64
C THR A 456 -10.80 8.61 -1.64
N PRO A 457 -10.44 7.32 -1.47
CA PRO A 457 -11.26 6.24 -1.99
C PRO A 457 -12.71 6.36 -1.48
N SER A 458 -13.63 5.65 -2.12
CA SER A 458 -15.04 5.61 -1.74
C SER A 458 -15.40 4.20 -1.30
N ASP A 459 -15.34 3.95 0.01
CA ASP A 459 -15.71 2.69 0.65
C ASP A 459 -16.01 2.93 2.15
N PHE A 460 -16.46 1.92 2.89
CA PHE A 460 -16.92 2.04 4.27
C PHE A 460 -15.93 2.71 5.25
N SER A 461 -14.62 2.57 5.02
CA SER A 461 -13.59 3.19 5.86
C SER A 461 -13.28 4.66 5.49
N PHE A 462 -13.96 5.21 4.49
CA PHE A 462 -13.74 6.56 3.99
C PHE A 462 -15.02 7.41 4.07
N PRO A 463 -14.91 8.74 4.00
CA PRO A 463 -16.08 9.62 3.99
C PRO A 463 -17.08 9.29 2.88
N LEU A 464 -18.37 9.48 3.18
CA LEU A 464 -19.49 9.15 2.29
C LEU A 464 -19.33 9.69 0.86
N HIS A 465 -18.82 10.92 0.72
CA HIS A 465 -18.66 11.59 -0.56
C HIS A 465 -17.27 11.44 -1.17
N GLY A 466 -16.38 10.61 -0.60
CA GLY A 466 -14.99 10.51 -1.08
C GLY A 466 -14.16 11.78 -0.85
N ILE A 467 -14.59 12.63 0.09
CA ILE A 467 -13.98 13.94 0.38
C ILE A 467 -13.64 13.98 1.87
N GLN A 468 -12.35 14.05 2.19
CA GLN A 468 -11.85 14.20 3.56
C GLN A 468 -11.92 15.65 4.04
N GLY A 469 -11.76 16.59 3.13
CA GLY A 469 -11.88 18.02 3.39
C GLY A 469 -11.80 18.82 2.10
N GLU A 470 -12.44 19.99 2.07
CA GLU A 470 -12.40 20.92 0.94
C GLU A 470 -12.54 22.36 1.42
N ALA A 471 -11.98 23.29 0.66
CA ALA A 471 -12.08 24.72 0.91
C ALA A 471 -13.43 25.28 0.42
N GLU A 472 -13.77 26.48 0.89
CA GLU A 472 -14.79 27.29 0.24
C GLU A 472 -14.28 27.75 -1.14
N PRO A 473 -15.09 27.68 -2.21
CA PRO A 473 -14.64 28.11 -3.53
C PRO A 473 -14.22 29.59 -3.55
N ASN A 474 -13.08 29.88 -4.17
CA ASN A 474 -12.56 31.25 -4.36
C ASN A 474 -12.21 32.03 -3.09
N VAL A 475 -11.96 31.37 -1.96
CA VAL A 475 -11.57 32.02 -0.69
C VAL A 475 -10.13 31.64 -0.31
N GLU A 476 -9.26 32.61 -0.02
CA GLU A 476 -7.91 32.28 0.48
C GLU A 476 -8.02 31.52 1.81
N THR A 477 -7.50 30.29 1.85
CA THR A 477 -7.55 29.46 3.06
C THR A 477 -6.60 28.27 2.94
N VAL A 478 -6.57 27.44 3.99
CA VAL A 478 -5.94 26.12 3.97
C VAL A 478 -6.94 25.03 4.30
N VAL A 479 -6.75 23.85 3.72
CA VAL A 479 -7.42 22.62 4.16
C VAL A 479 -6.40 21.77 4.90
N ILE A 480 -6.67 21.46 6.17
CA ILE A 480 -5.82 20.60 6.99
C ILE A 480 -6.48 19.25 7.14
N SER A 481 -5.75 18.19 6.81
CA SER A 481 -6.29 16.84 6.78
C SER A 481 -5.28 15.80 7.20
N GLU A 482 -5.71 14.77 7.93
CA GLU A 482 -4.90 13.60 8.27
C GLU A 482 -5.24 12.46 7.30
N LEU A 483 -4.22 11.90 6.67
CA LEU A 483 -4.36 10.76 5.76
C LEU A 483 -3.92 9.50 6.48
N ASP A 484 -4.72 8.44 6.42
CA ASP A 484 -4.41 7.15 7.05
C ASP A 484 -3.98 6.14 5.98
N LEU A 485 -2.67 6.10 5.69
CA LEU A 485 -2.12 5.15 4.72
C LEU A 485 -2.07 3.71 5.26
N SER A 486 -2.25 3.52 6.56
CA SER A 486 -2.39 2.18 7.13
C SER A 486 -3.78 1.63 6.81
N SER A 487 -4.83 2.43 7.01
CA SER A 487 -6.19 2.11 6.59
C SER A 487 -6.26 1.94 5.08
N LEU A 488 -5.65 2.83 4.28
CA LEU A 488 -5.60 2.69 2.83
C LEU A 488 -5.02 1.34 2.38
N ALA A 489 -3.89 0.94 2.96
CA ALA A 489 -3.24 -0.32 2.63
C ALA A 489 -4.09 -1.53 3.02
N GLN A 490 -4.71 -1.51 4.21
CA GLN A 490 -5.62 -2.56 4.64
C GLN A 490 -6.84 -2.68 3.72
N GLN A 491 -7.44 -1.54 3.38
CA GLN A 491 -8.66 -1.50 2.60
C GLN A 491 -8.44 -1.91 1.15
N ARG A 492 -7.26 -1.72 0.56
CA ARG A 492 -6.94 -2.28 -0.77
C ARG A 492 -7.15 -3.80 -0.85
N ASP A 493 -7.03 -4.51 0.27
CA ASP A 493 -7.21 -5.96 0.35
C ASP A 493 -8.64 -6.37 0.75
N THR A 494 -9.29 -5.61 1.65
CA THR A 494 -10.56 -5.99 2.30
C THR A 494 -11.77 -5.18 1.87
N ALA A 495 -11.59 -4.19 0.99
CA ALA A 495 -12.63 -3.33 0.46
C ALA A 495 -13.80 -4.11 -0.16
N SER A 496 -14.97 -3.46 -0.18
CA SER A 496 -16.16 -4.00 -0.86
C SER A 496 -15.94 -4.17 -2.37
N VAL A 497 -15.06 -3.35 -2.95
CA VAL A 497 -14.59 -3.43 -4.35
C VAL A 497 -13.08 -3.29 -4.43
N ARG A 498 -12.40 -4.06 -5.28
CA ARG A 498 -10.92 -4.12 -5.32
C ARG A 498 -10.38 -3.83 -6.73
N PRO A 499 -10.50 -2.59 -7.23
CA PRO A 499 -10.20 -2.24 -8.63
C PRO A 499 -8.72 -2.40 -9.03
N LEU A 500 -7.81 -2.56 -8.07
CA LEU A 500 -6.42 -2.90 -8.34
C LEU A 500 -6.23 -4.41 -8.57
N TYR A 501 -6.92 -5.24 -7.78
CA TYR A 501 -6.85 -6.69 -7.84
C TYR A 501 -7.70 -7.25 -8.99
N ASP A 502 -8.91 -6.72 -9.18
CA ASP A 502 -9.91 -7.22 -10.13
C ASP A 502 -9.63 -6.83 -11.60
N ARG A 503 -8.40 -6.38 -11.92
CA ARG A 503 -8.00 -6.00 -13.28
C ARG A 503 -7.93 -7.22 -14.18
N ARG A 504 -8.58 -7.15 -15.33
CA ARG A 504 -8.58 -8.19 -16.37
C ARG A 504 -7.32 -8.12 -17.24
N LEU A 505 -6.18 -8.52 -16.67
CA LEU A 505 -4.88 -8.56 -17.36
C LEU A 505 -4.85 -9.55 -18.53
N ASP A 506 -5.81 -10.47 -18.58
CA ASP A 506 -6.08 -11.36 -19.71
C ASP A 506 -6.72 -10.63 -20.91
N LEU A 507 -7.40 -9.50 -20.68
CA LEU A 507 -8.07 -8.72 -21.73
C LEU A 507 -7.28 -7.48 -22.16
N PHE A 508 -6.61 -6.82 -21.21
CA PHE A 508 -5.87 -5.60 -21.49
C PHE A 508 -4.65 -5.46 -20.60
N GLU A 509 -3.68 -4.72 -21.10
CA GLU A 509 -2.49 -4.38 -20.36
C GLU A 509 -2.15 -2.91 -20.51
N LEU A 510 -1.77 -2.28 -19.39
CA LEU A 510 -1.25 -0.92 -19.36
C LEU A 510 0.22 -0.99 -18.97
N ARG A 511 1.11 -0.61 -19.90
CA ARG A 511 2.56 -0.57 -19.70
C ARG A 511 3.11 0.80 -20.05
N ALA A 512 3.95 1.35 -19.18
CA ALA A 512 4.76 2.50 -19.50
C ALA A 512 5.87 2.11 -20.49
N LYS A 513 6.13 2.94 -21.50
CA LYS A 513 7.24 2.72 -22.43
C LYS A 513 8.59 3.07 -21.82
N GLN A 514 8.61 4.04 -20.91
CA GLN A 514 9.77 4.39 -20.11
C GLN A 514 9.59 3.84 -18.71
N LYS A 515 10.69 3.47 -18.04
CA LYS A 515 10.65 3.03 -16.66
C LYS A 515 10.15 4.17 -15.77
N ILE A 516 9.26 3.85 -14.84
CA ILE A 516 8.84 4.78 -13.79
C ILE A 516 9.93 4.78 -12.73
N ASP A 517 10.48 5.95 -12.41
CA ASP A 517 11.56 6.07 -11.46
C ASP A 517 11.00 6.13 -10.04
N VAL A 518 11.41 5.18 -9.20
CA VAL A 518 11.15 5.22 -7.76
C VAL A 518 12.35 5.89 -7.09
N VAL A 519 12.17 7.15 -6.70
CA VAL A 519 13.22 8.01 -6.14
C VAL A 519 13.09 8.00 -4.63
N ARG A 520 14.14 7.54 -3.93
CA ARG A 520 14.19 7.63 -2.47
C ARG A 520 14.40 9.07 -2.05
N VAL A 521 13.52 9.58 -1.19
CA VAL A 521 13.59 10.93 -0.66
C VAL A 521 14.29 10.90 0.69
N GLU A 522 15.48 11.52 0.74
CA GLU A 522 16.28 11.72 1.95
C GLU A 522 15.98 13.05 2.65
#